data_AF-A0A316TTS1-F1
#
_entry.id   AF-A0A316TTS1-F1
#
_cell.length_a   1.000
_cell.length_b   1.000
_cell.length_c   1.000
_cell.angle_alpha   90.00
_cell.angle_beta   90.00
_cell.angle_gamma   90.00
#
_symmetry.space_group_name_H-M   'P 1'
#
loop_
_entity.id
_entity.type
_entity.pdbx_description
1 polymer ?
#
loop_
_entity_poly.entity_id
_entity_poly.type
_entity_poly.pdbx_seq_one_letter_code
_entity_poly.pdbx_strand_id
1 'polypeptide(L)'
;MKQALIGSFAGIAILFALDSFVRVIVAVYSGTDILMFSYSEYGGLMWPVMLTIFAGLTSFLGAMFALTYGRSHKGLTGSVYVLMLIAVRYGQIHLLLPTESLFYPITALILSLGGAFFAWQLLKDKPSAGTVTGQGSAADASGSKPHYHAPESDSSGPDTGSSPDIDR
;
A
#
# COMPACT_ATOMS: atom_id res chain seq x y z
N MET A 1 7.30 -7.42 10.92
CA MET A 1 6.54 -6.54 11.86
C MET A 1 6.80 -5.05 11.66
N LYS A 2 8.06 -4.54 11.70
CA LYS A 2 8.35 -3.10 11.51
C LYS A 2 7.75 -2.51 10.22
N GLN A 3 7.88 -3.22 9.10
CA GLN A 3 7.31 -2.79 7.82
C GLN A 3 5.78 -2.72 7.82
N ALA A 4 5.11 -3.58 8.59
CA ALA A 4 3.65 -3.54 8.72
C ALA A 4 3.20 -2.28 9.46
N LEU A 5 3.86 -1.94 10.56
CA LEU A 5 3.58 -0.71 11.30
C LEU A 5 3.83 0.53 10.44
N ILE A 6 4.98 0.62 9.78
CA ILE A 6 5.33 1.75 8.90
C ILE A 6 4.31 1.88 7.76
N GLY A 7 3.91 0.77 7.14
CA GLY A 7 2.88 0.76 6.10
C GLY A 7 1.53 1.28 6.61
N SER A 8 1.06 0.78 7.75
CA SER A 8 -0.18 1.26 8.36
C SER A 8 -0.12 2.75 8.71
N PHE A 9 0.97 3.23 9.30
CA PHE A 9 1.16 4.66 9.60
C PHE A 9 1.18 5.53 8.33
N ALA A 10 1.88 5.09 7.28
CA ALA A 10 1.90 5.79 6.00
C ALA A 10 0.49 5.87 5.38
N GLY A 11 -0.28 4.78 5.44
CA GLY A 11 -1.67 4.77 4.97
C GLY A 11 -2.57 5.73 5.74
N ILE A 12 -2.40 5.84 7.05
CA ILE A 12 -3.16 6.79 7.89
C ILE A 12 -2.74 8.23 7.60
N ALA A 13 -1.46 8.49 7.40
CA ALA A 13 -0.97 9.82 7.03
C ALA A 13 -1.57 10.27 5.68
N ILE A 14 -1.67 9.37 4.70
CA ILE A 14 -2.32 9.63 3.41
C ILE A 14 -3.80 9.92 3.60
N LEU A 15 -4.50 9.13 4.42
CA LEU A 15 -5.90 9.39 4.75
C LEU A 15 -6.08 10.80 5.31
N PHE A 16 -5.30 11.19 6.31
CA PHE A 16 -5.39 12.53 6.90
C PHE A 16 -5.09 13.62 5.88
N ALA A 17 -4.02 13.48 5.10
CA ALA A 17 -3.64 14.47 4.11
C ALA A 17 -4.76 14.71 3.09
N LEU A 18 -5.38 13.63 2.58
CA LEU A 18 -6.46 13.73 1.61
C LEU A 18 -7.77 14.25 2.23
N ASP A 19 -8.15 13.77 3.42
CA ASP A 19 -9.33 14.26 4.14
C ASP A 19 -9.21 15.77 4.42
N SER A 20 -8.04 16.22 4.87
CA SER A 20 -7.75 17.64 5.09
C SER A 20 -7.79 18.43 3.79
N PHE A 21 -7.20 17.90 2.71
CA PHE A 21 -7.21 18.56 1.41
C PHE A 21 -8.62 18.78 0.87
N VAL A 22 -9.50 17.77 0.96
CA VAL A 22 -10.90 17.90 0.55
C VAL A 22 -11.60 18.99 1.38
N ARG A 23 -11.38 19.03 2.69
CA ARG A 23 -11.98 20.06 3.57
C ARG A 23 -11.49 21.47 3.24
N VAL A 24 -10.23 21.63 2.85
CA VAL A 24 -9.70 22.93 2.38
C VAL A 24 -10.46 23.39 1.13
N ILE A 25 -10.68 22.51 0.16
CA ILE A 25 -11.44 22.84 -1.06
C ILE A 25 -12.87 23.28 -0.72
N VAL A 26 -13.55 22.53 0.15
CA VAL A 26 -14.92 22.85 0.57
C VAL A 26 -14.99 24.20 1.30
N ALA A 27 -14.04 24.47 2.20
CA ALA A 27 -13.98 25.73 2.95
C ALA A 27 -13.74 26.93 2.03
N VAL A 28 -12.79 26.82 1.09
CA VAL A 28 -12.51 27.86 0.09
C VAL A 28 -13.74 28.12 -0.79
N TYR A 29 -14.43 27.07 -1.24
CA TYR A 29 -15.64 27.22 -2.04
C TYR A 29 -16.78 27.88 -1.24
N SER A 30 -16.95 27.49 0.02
CA SER A 30 -18.04 27.97 0.86
C SER A 30 -17.78 29.36 1.46
N GLY A 31 -16.56 29.89 1.35
CA GLY A 31 -16.16 31.14 1.98
C GLY A 31 -16.18 31.07 3.50
N THR A 32 -15.94 29.89 4.09
CA THR A 32 -15.97 29.64 5.54
C THR A 32 -14.60 29.23 6.05
N ASP A 33 -14.43 29.29 7.37
CA ASP A 33 -13.23 28.74 8.01
C ASP A 33 -13.14 27.21 7.80
N ILE A 34 -11.91 26.69 7.85
CA ILE A 34 -11.66 25.26 7.69
C ILE A 34 -12.12 24.54 8.97
N LEU A 35 -13.21 23.80 8.84
CA LEU A 35 -13.70 22.94 9.90
C LEU A 35 -13.10 21.55 9.75
N MET A 36 -12.15 21.22 10.63
CA MET A 36 -11.42 19.95 10.57
C MET A 36 -12.30 18.71 10.69
N PHE A 37 -13.43 18.79 11.41
CA PHE A 37 -14.26 17.62 11.69
C PHE A 37 -15.75 17.79 11.39
N SER A 38 -16.30 19.01 11.41
CA SER A 38 -17.72 19.24 11.13
C SER A 38 -18.12 18.78 9.72
N TYR A 39 -19.33 18.26 9.61
CA TYR A 39 -20.00 17.93 8.36
C TYR A 39 -21.20 18.85 8.12
N SER A 40 -21.89 19.31 9.17
CA SER A 40 -23.18 19.99 9.05
C SER A 40 -23.13 21.51 9.01
N GLU A 41 -22.00 22.12 9.37
CA GLU A 41 -21.81 23.57 9.25
C GLU A 41 -21.67 24.04 7.79
N TYR A 42 -21.33 23.14 6.87
CA TYR A 42 -21.34 23.45 5.45
C TYR A 42 -22.79 23.53 4.93
N GLY A 43 -23.13 24.66 4.30
CA GLY A 43 -24.48 24.92 3.82
C GLY A 43 -24.99 23.89 2.81
N GLY A 44 -26.17 23.35 3.07
CA GLY A 44 -26.86 22.41 2.17
C GLY A 44 -26.41 20.95 2.30
N LEU A 45 -27.15 20.04 1.65
CA LEU A 45 -26.95 18.59 1.79
C LEU A 45 -25.77 18.06 0.95
N MET A 46 -25.31 18.84 -0.02
CA MET A 46 -24.27 18.42 -0.97
C MET A 46 -22.92 18.17 -0.28
N TRP A 47 -22.44 19.09 0.57
CA TRP A 47 -21.12 18.99 1.21
C TRP A 47 -21.00 17.84 2.21
N PRO A 48 -21.94 17.65 3.16
CA PRO A 48 -21.88 16.51 4.07
C PRO A 48 -21.82 15.16 3.33
N VAL A 49 -22.63 15.01 2.28
CA VAL A 49 -22.65 13.80 1.45
C VAL A 49 -21.34 13.62 0.70
N MET A 50 -20.81 14.68 0.10
CA MET A 50 -19.54 14.64 -0.62
C MET A 50 -18.39 14.24 0.32
N LEU A 51 -18.28 14.87 1.49
CA LEU A 51 -17.27 14.55 2.51
C LEU A 51 -17.37 13.09 2.97
N THR A 52 -18.60 12.58 3.11
CA THR A 52 -18.87 11.19 3.48
C THR A 52 -18.39 10.20 2.43
N ILE A 53 -18.61 10.49 1.15
CA ILE A 53 -18.10 9.67 0.03
C ILE A 53 -16.57 9.74 -0.03
N PHE A 54 -15.99 10.94 0.12
CA PHE A 54 -14.54 11.12 0.14
C PHE A 54 -13.88 10.36 1.29
N ALA A 55 -14.48 10.32 2.47
CA ALA A 55 -13.98 9.53 3.60
C ALA A 55 -13.80 8.04 3.23
N GLY A 56 -14.72 7.47 2.43
CA GLY A 56 -14.58 6.13 1.88
C GLY A 56 -13.42 6.00 0.89
N LEU A 57 -13.32 6.95 -0.05
CA LEU A 57 -12.27 6.97 -1.07
C LEU A 57 -10.87 7.14 -0.48
N THR A 58 -10.70 8.07 0.47
CA THR A 58 -9.40 8.32 1.13
C THR A 58 -8.98 7.13 1.99
N SER A 59 -9.93 6.46 2.65
CA SER A 59 -9.67 5.22 3.39
C SER A 59 -9.28 4.06 2.46
N PHE A 60 -9.93 3.96 1.29
CA PHE A 60 -9.52 3.02 0.25
C PHE A 60 -8.08 3.28 -0.21
N LEU A 61 -7.73 4.52 -0.53
CA LEU A 61 -6.38 4.89 -0.96
C LEU A 61 -5.33 4.66 0.13
N GLY A 62 -5.64 5.06 1.37
CA GLY A 62 -4.77 4.81 2.53
C GLY A 62 -4.54 3.32 2.76
N ALA A 63 -5.58 2.50 2.65
CA ALA A 63 -5.48 1.04 2.75
C ALA A 63 -4.64 0.43 1.62
N MET A 64 -4.83 0.88 0.37
CA MET A 64 -4.05 0.44 -0.78
C MET A 64 -2.55 0.70 -0.56
N PHE A 65 -2.18 1.89 -0.11
CA PHE A 65 -0.80 2.23 0.21
C PHE A 65 -0.25 1.40 1.38
N ALA A 66 -1.01 1.28 2.47
CA ALA A 66 -0.61 0.50 3.62
C ALA A 66 -0.32 -0.95 3.24
N LEU A 67 -1.25 -1.60 2.53
CA LEU A 67 -1.14 -3.01 2.15
C LEU A 67 -0.05 -3.25 1.09
N THR A 68 0.18 -2.29 0.20
CA THR A 68 1.27 -2.36 -0.79
C THR A 68 2.63 -2.29 -0.11
N TYR A 69 2.81 -1.37 0.84
CA TYR A 69 4.06 -1.22 1.59
C TYR A 69 4.29 -2.38 2.57
N GLY A 70 3.23 -2.85 3.23
CA GLY A 70 3.27 -3.97 4.18
C GLY A 70 3.21 -5.36 3.54
N ARG A 71 3.65 -5.51 2.28
CA ARG A 71 3.49 -6.75 1.48
C ARG A 71 3.95 -8.02 2.19
N SER A 72 5.02 -7.96 3.00
CA SER A 72 5.54 -9.10 3.75
C SER A 72 4.56 -9.63 4.81
N HIS A 73 3.67 -8.79 5.34
CA HIS A 73 2.68 -9.16 6.34
C HIS A 73 1.36 -8.45 6.07
N LYS A 74 0.76 -8.71 4.90
CA LYS A 74 -0.52 -8.09 4.49
C LYS A 74 -1.56 -8.19 5.61
N GLY A 75 -1.76 -9.38 6.18
CA GLY A 75 -2.66 -9.64 7.32
C GLY A 75 -2.51 -8.65 8.46
N LEU A 76 -1.32 -8.63 9.07
CA LEU A 76 -1.02 -7.75 10.19
C LEU A 76 -1.17 -6.27 9.80
N THR A 77 -0.69 -5.89 8.62
CA THR A 77 -0.75 -4.49 8.14
C THR A 77 -2.20 -4.03 7.97
N GLY A 78 -3.04 -4.87 7.38
CA GLY A 78 -4.47 -4.60 7.21
C GLY A 78 -5.17 -4.45 8.56
N SER A 79 -4.96 -5.39 9.48
CA SER A 79 -5.56 -5.32 10.82
C SER A 79 -5.13 -4.08 11.60
N VAL A 80 -3.84 -3.73 11.59
CA VAL A 80 -3.33 -2.52 12.26
C VAL A 80 -3.90 -1.26 11.61
N TYR A 81 -3.94 -1.21 10.28
CA TYR A 81 -4.53 -0.09 9.55
C TYR A 81 -6.01 0.10 9.89
N VAL A 82 -6.81 -0.97 9.90
CA VAL A 82 -8.23 -0.92 10.25
C VAL A 82 -8.43 -0.46 11.69
N LEU A 83 -7.62 -0.94 12.64
CA LEU A 83 -7.68 -0.48 14.03
C LEU A 83 -7.39 1.02 14.16
N MET A 84 -6.34 1.51 13.49
CA MET A 84 -6.02 2.93 13.46
C MET A 84 -7.11 3.75 12.77
N LEU A 85 -7.67 3.25 11.67
CA LEU A 85 -8.78 3.88 10.95
C LEU A 85 -10.00 4.05 11.86
N ILE A 86 -10.38 2.99 12.59
CA ILE A 86 -11.48 3.04 13.57
C ILE A 86 -11.16 4.06 14.65
N ALA A 87 -9.94 4.06 15.21
CA ALA A 87 -9.56 5.02 16.24
C ALA A 87 -9.66 6.48 15.75
N VAL A 88 -9.20 6.75 14.52
CA VAL A 88 -9.29 8.09 13.90
C VAL A 88 -10.74 8.50 13.70
N ARG A 89 -11.55 7.65 13.05
CA ARG A 89 -12.97 7.96 12.78
C ARG A 89 -13.79 8.05 14.06
N TYR A 90 -13.51 7.20 15.05
CA TYR A 90 -14.12 7.28 16.38
C TYR A 90 -13.77 8.60 17.08
N GLY A 91 -12.51 9.04 17.01
CA GLY A 91 -12.10 10.35 17.51
C GLY A 91 -12.90 11.49 16.87
N GLN A 92 -13.10 11.44 15.55
CA GLN A 92 -13.94 12.41 14.84
C GLN A 92 -15.40 12.39 15.32
N ILE A 93 -15.99 11.19 15.44
CA ILE A 93 -17.36 11.01 15.94
C ILE A 93 -17.51 11.57 17.36
N HIS A 94 -16.55 11.27 18.24
CA HIS A 94 -16.60 11.72 19.63
C HIS A 94 -16.52 13.24 19.76
N LEU A 95 -15.70 13.89 18.93
CA LEU A 95 -15.59 15.35 18.89
C LEU A 95 -16.87 16.03 18.36
N LEU A 96 -17.65 15.33 17.53
CA LEU A 96 -18.88 15.86 16.90
C LEU A 96 -20.17 15.50 17.66
N LEU A 97 -20.08 14.55 18.60
CA LEU A 97 -21.20 14.07 19.39
C LEU A 97 -22.00 15.19 20.11
N PRO A 98 -21.38 16.26 20.63
CA PRO A 98 -22.14 17.34 21.27
C PRO A 98 -22.65 18.42 20.29
N THR A 99 -22.19 18.42 19.03
CA THR A 99 -22.41 19.56 18.12
C THR A 99 -23.29 19.24 16.92
N GLU A 100 -23.29 18.00 16.42
CA GLU A 100 -23.91 17.68 15.13
C GLU A 100 -24.66 16.34 15.11
N SER A 101 -25.45 16.14 14.07
CA SER A 101 -26.04 14.83 13.77
C SER A 101 -24.95 13.80 13.47
N LEU A 102 -25.01 12.68 14.18
CA LEU A 102 -24.08 11.56 14.04
C LEU A 102 -24.25 10.77 12.72
N PHE A 103 -25.27 11.09 11.92
CA PHE A 103 -25.55 10.37 10.68
C PHE A 103 -24.36 10.38 9.70
N TYR A 104 -23.79 11.56 9.40
CA TYR A 104 -22.66 11.67 8.46
C TYR A 104 -21.37 11.06 9.01
N PRO A 105 -20.97 11.32 10.27
CA PRO A 105 -19.79 10.66 10.85
C PRO A 105 -19.89 9.12 10.89
N ILE A 106 -21.06 8.57 11.22
CA ILE A 106 -21.26 7.11 11.25
C ILE A 106 -21.23 6.53 9.83
N THR A 107 -21.92 7.15 8.88
CA THR A 107 -21.90 6.68 7.48
C THR A 107 -20.51 6.81 6.86
N ALA A 108 -19.75 7.86 7.19
CA ALA A 108 -18.36 8.01 6.80
C ALA A 108 -17.47 6.89 7.37
N LEU A 109 -17.67 6.47 8.62
CA LEU A 109 -16.99 5.31 9.20
C LEU A 109 -17.33 4.02 8.43
N ILE A 110 -18.60 3.77 8.14
CA ILE A 110 -19.04 2.57 7.39
C ILE A 110 -18.40 2.55 5.99
N LEU A 111 -18.46 3.68 5.27
CA LEU A 111 -17.82 3.82 3.95
C LEU A 111 -16.30 3.68 4.02
N SER A 112 -15.66 4.19 5.07
CA SER A 112 -14.23 4.04 5.29
C SER A 112 -13.83 2.57 5.46
N LEU A 113 -14.60 1.82 6.26
CA LEU A 113 -14.40 0.38 6.45
C LEU A 113 -14.65 -0.39 5.15
N GLY A 114 -15.71 -0.02 4.41
CA GLY A 114 -15.99 -0.57 3.09
C GLY A 114 -14.84 -0.34 2.12
N GLY A 115 -14.30 0.88 2.05
CA GLY A 115 -13.13 1.23 1.24
C GLY A 115 -11.89 0.42 1.62
N ALA A 116 -11.58 0.30 2.92
CA ALA A 116 -10.48 -0.53 3.38
C ALA A 116 -10.67 -2.02 3.02
N PHE A 117 -11.89 -2.53 3.12
CA PHE A 117 -12.24 -3.90 2.73
C PHE A 117 -12.09 -4.13 1.22
N PHE A 118 -12.51 -3.19 0.38
CA PHE A 118 -12.30 -3.28 -1.07
C PHE A 118 -10.82 -3.27 -1.44
N ALA A 119 -10.01 -2.40 -0.81
CA ALA A 119 -8.56 -2.39 -1.01
C ALA A 119 -7.93 -3.74 -0.63
N TRP A 120 -8.37 -4.32 0.49
CA TRP A 120 -7.96 -5.65 0.91
C TRP A 120 -8.32 -6.72 -0.12
N GLN A 121 -9.54 -6.69 -0.65
CA GLN A 121 -10.03 -7.66 -1.63
C GLN A 121 -9.23 -7.59 -2.95
N LEU A 122 -8.89 -6.39 -3.41
CA LEU A 122 -8.10 -6.18 -4.63
C LEU A 122 -6.65 -6.66 -4.50
N LEU A 123 -6.08 -6.59 -3.29
CA LEU A 123 -4.67 -6.93 -3.02
C LEU A 123 -4.48 -8.35 -2.44
N LYS A 124 -5.58 -9.08 -2.21
CA LYS A 124 -5.52 -10.49 -1.79
C LYS A 124 -4.99 -11.31 -2.96
N ASP A 125 -3.81 -11.89 -2.80
CA ASP A 125 -3.20 -12.70 -3.85
C ASP A 125 -4.14 -13.85 -4.21
N LYS A 126 -4.37 -14.08 -5.51
CA LYS A 126 -4.96 -15.34 -5.98
C LYS A 126 -4.01 -16.46 -5.55
N PRO A 127 -4.50 -17.56 -4.95
CA PRO A 127 -3.65 -18.73 -4.72
C PRO A 127 -3.09 -19.14 -6.09
N SER A 128 -1.76 -19.16 -6.20
CA SER A 128 -1.08 -19.61 -7.39
C SER A 128 -1.44 -21.09 -7.58
N ALA A 129 -2.39 -21.36 -8.47
CA ALA A 129 -2.63 -22.69 -8.99
C ALA A 129 -1.43 -23.03 -9.89
N GLY A 130 -0.38 -23.58 -9.28
CA GLY A 130 0.89 -23.81 -9.94
C GLY A 130 1.90 -24.60 -9.10
N THR A 131 1.42 -25.57 -8.32
CA THR A 131 2.26 -26.67 -7.83
C THR A 131 1.70 -27.98 -8.39
N VAL A 132 1.91 -28.19 -9.69
CA VAL A 132 1.82 -29.52 -10.30
C VAL A 132 3.03 -29.67 -11.21
N THR A 133 4.11 -30.21 -10.64
CA THR A 133 4.91 -31.33 -11.17
C THR A 133 6.17 -31.50 -10.32
N GLY A 134 6.39 -32.70 -9.80
CA GLY A 134 7.71 -33.12 -9.33
C GLY A 134 7.76 -33.79 -7.97
N GLN A 135 7.01 -34.89 -7.77
CA GLN A 135 7.43 -35.92 -6.83
C GLN A 135 7.92 -37.11 -7.65
N GLY A 136 9.23 -37.31 -7.67
CA GLY A 136 9.92 -38.37 -8.40
C GLY A 136 11.42 -38.35 -8.11
N SER A 137 11.80 -39.06 -7.04
CA SER A 137 13.06 -39.77 -6.78
C SER A 137 14.43 -39.14 -7.14
N ALA A 138 15.19 -38.87 -6.06
CA ALA A 138 16.60 -39.20 -5.83
C ALA A 138 17.57 -39.33 -7.03
N ALA A 139 18.54 -38.41 -7.10
CA ALA A 139 19.99 -38.68 -7.01
C ALA A 139 20.79 -37.48 -7.56
N ASP A 140 21.83 -37.10 -6.83
CA ASP A 140 23.04 -36.39 -7.27
C ASP A 140 22.95 -35.05 -8.03
N ALA A 141 23.55 -34.02 -7.43
CA ALA A 141 24.74 -33.33 -7.96
C ALA A 141 24.76 -31.84 -7.58
N SER A 142 25.65 -31.54 -6.62
CA SER A 142 26.59 -30.43 -6.59
C SER A 142 26.32 -29.17 -7.43
N GLY A 143 26.13 -28.06 -6.70
CA GLY A 143 26.50 -26.67 -7.03
C GLY A 143 26.62 -26.23 -8.49
N SER A 144 25.69 -25.39 -8.94
CA SER A 144 25.91 -24.49 -10.09
C SER A 144 25.86 -23.03 -9.64
N LYS A 145 26.98 -22.34 -9.86
CA LYS A 145 27.14 -20.89 -9.69
C LYS A 145 26.36 -20.15 -10.78
N PRO A 146 25.87 -18.92 -10.54
CA PRO A 146 25.20 -18.13 -11.56
C PRO A 146 26.18 -17.70 -12.67
N HIS A 147 25.84 -18.02 -13.92
CA HIS A 147 26.52 -17.54 -15.13
C HIS A 147 26.34 -16.03 -15.27
N TYR A 148 27.43 -15.27 -15.12
CA TYR A 148 27.54 -13.90 -15.61
C TYR A 148 28.00 -13.95 -17.07
N HIS A 149 27.25 -13.32 -17.98
CA HIS A 149 27.70 -13.06 -19.34
C HIS A 149 28.64 -11.85 -19.33
N ALA A 150 29.90 -12.05 -19.71
CA ALA A 150 30.81 -10.98 -20.11
C ALA A 150 30.97 -11.03 -21.64
N PRO A 151 31.00 -9.89 -22.34
CA PRO A 151 31.12 -9.86 -23.80
C PRO A 151 32.52 -10.27 -24.25
N GLU A 152 32.55 -11.10 -25.29
CA GLU A 152 33.73 -11.59 -26.00
C GLU A 152 34.53 -10.40 -26.56
N SER A 153 35.82 -10.34 -26.21
CA SER A 153 36.77 -9.44 -26.89
C SER A 153 37.70 -10.29 -27.74
N ASP A 154 37.55 -10.13 -29.06
CA ASP A 154 38.45 -10.62 -30.09
C ASP A 154 39.90 -10.25 -29.76
N SER A 155 40.78 -11.25 -29.72
CA SER A 155 42.21 -11.03 -29.91
C SER A 155 42.82 -12.15 -30.76
N SER A 156 42.86 -11.87 -32.05
CA SER A 156 43.73 -12.49 -33.04
C SER A 156 45.21 -12.26 -32.71
N GLY A 157 46.02 -13.30 -32.61
CA GLY A 157 47.49 -13.19 -32.67
C GLY A 157 48.22 -14.53 -32.46
N PRO A 158 49.34 -14.80 -33.17
CA PRO A 158 49.64 -16.13 -33.70
C PRO A 158 50.85 -16.86 -33.07
N ASP A 159 50.96 -18.13 -33.47
CA ASP A 159 52.07 -19.09 -33.32
C ASP A 159 53.49 -18.52 -33.19
N THR A 160 54.21 -19.01 -32.18
CA THR A 160 55.66 -19.29 -32.19
C THR A 160 55.87 -20.47 -31.22
N GLY A 161 56.29 -21.67 -31.63
CA GLY A 161 57.50 -21.94 -32.40
C GLY A 161 58.46 -22.71 -31.47
N SER A 162 58.43 -24.03 -31.57
CA SER A 162 59.31 -25.00 -30.91
C SER A 162 60.78 -24.76 -31.25
N SER A 163 61.68 -24.86 -30.26
CA SER A 163 63.12 -24.88 -30.46
C SER A 163 63.70 -26.25 -30.07
N PRO A 164 64.57 -26.86 -30.89
CA PRO A 164 65.02 -28.24 -30.70
C PRO A 164 66.34 -28.34 -29.93
N ASP A 165 66.58 -29.55 -29.43
CA ASP A 165 67.84 -30.10 -28.94
C ASP A 165 69.03 -29.86 -29.90
N ILE A 166 70.19 -29.46 -29.35
CA ILE A 166 71.50 -29.78 -29.93
C ILE A 166 72.52 -30.06 -28.81
N ASP A 167 73.06 -31.27 -28.87
CA ASP A 167 74.27 -31.76 -28.18
C ASP A 167 75.53 -30.94 -28.48
N ARG A 168 76.32 -30.65 -27.43
CA ARG A 168 77.79 -30.88 -27.35
C ARG A 168 78.37 -30.48 -26.01
#